data_AF-A0A9Q0YA68-F1
#
_entry.id   AF-A0A9Q0YA68-F1
#
_cell.length_a   1.000
_cell.length_b   1.000
_cell.length_c   1.000
_cell.angle_alpha   90.00
_cell.angle_beta   90.00
_cell.angle_gamma   90.00
#
_symmetry.space_group_name_H-M   'P 1'
#
loop_
_entity.id
_entity.type
_entity.pdbx_description
1 polymer ?
#
loop_
_entity_poly.entity_id
_entity_poly.type
_entity_poly.pdbx_seq_one_letter_code
_entity_poly.pdbx_strand_id
1 'polypeptide(L)'
;MYNASECVKNEYGKLACNCKHNTFGVDCEKCLPFYNDRPWRRATAESANECLPCNCNGRSHECFFDPELYRSTGHGGHCIGCF
;
A
#
# COMPACT_ATOMS: atom_id res chain seq x y z
N MET A 1 -7.04 -5.61 -14.38
CA MET A 1 -6.87 -4.33 -13.67
C MET A 1 -7.41 -4.48 -12.25
N TYR A 2 -6.93 -5.46 -11.47
CA TYR A 2 -7.63 -5.85 -10.25
C TYR A 2 -7.37 -4.93 -9.04
N ASN A 3 -6.44 -3.96 -9.14
CA ASN A 3 -6.19 -2.93 -8.12
C ASN A 3 -6.83 -1.58 -8.45
N ALA A 4 -7.59 -1.46 -9.54
CA ALA A 4 -8.23 -0.22 -9.96
C ALA A 4 -9.59 -0.50 -10.61
N SER A 5 -10.60 0.31 -10.31
CA SER A 5 -11.93 0.13 -10.92
C SER A 5 -12.09 0.86 -12.25
N GLU A 6 -11.36 1.96 -12.46
CA GLU A 6 -11.48 2.84 -13.62
C GLU A 6 -10.22 3.68 -13.80
N CYS A 7 -10.00 4.24 -15.00
CA CYS A 7 -8.95 5.23 -15.23
C CYS A 7 -9.58 6.61 -15.41
N VAL A 8 -9.17 7.58 -14.60
CA VAL A 8 -9.68 8.95 -14.56
C VAL A 8 -8.58 9.94 -14.94
N LYS A 9 -8.92 11.11 -15.49
CA LYS A 9 -7.93 12.18 -15.69
C LYS A 9 -7.66 12.86 -14.34
N ASN A 10 -6.38 12.97 -13.99
CA ASN A 10 -5.95 13.73 -12.81
C ASN A 10 -5.95 15.25 -13.08
N GLU A 11 -5.63 16.05 -12.05
CA GLU A 11 -5.59 17.52 -12.11
C GLU A 11 -4.60 18.08 -13.16
N TYR A 12 -3.65 17.27 -13.60
CA TYR A 12 -2.66 17.61 -14.65
C TYR A 12 -3.10 17.16 -16.04
N GLY A 13 -4.34 16.70 -16.20
CA GLY A 13 -4.89 16.20 -17.46
C GLY A 13 -4.34 14.84 -17.92
N LYS A 14 -3.57 14.14 -17.07
CA LYS A 14 -3.01 12.81 -17.35
C LYS A 14 -3.96 11.72 -16.88
N LEU A 15 -4.05 10.63 -17.63
CA LEU A 15 -4.83 9.46 -17.24
C LEU A 15 -4.13 8.75 -16.05
N ALA A 16 -4.87 8.49 -14.98
CA ALA A 16 -4.42 7.79 -13.79
C ALA A 16 -5.51 6.81 -13.31
N CYS A 17 -5.11 5.67 -12.77
CA CYS A 17 -6.05 4.70 -12.23
C CYS A 17 -6.71 5.22 -10.93
N ASN A 18 -8.01 4.98 -10.77
CA ASN A 18 -8.72 5.10 -9.49
C ASN A 18 -8.36 3.89 -8.62
N CYS A 19 -7.26 4.00 -7.89
CA CYS A 19 -6.67 2.90 -7.15
C CYS A 19 -7.54 2.45 -5.96
N LYS A 20 -7.59 1.13 -5.79
CA LYS A 20 -8.26 0.40 -4.70
C LYS A 20 -7.21 -0.38 -3.91
N HIS A 21 -7.64 -1.17 -2.92
CA HIS A 21 -6.76 -2.08 -2.17
C HIS A 21 -5.56 -1.37 -1.50
N ASN A 22 -5.78 -0.13 -1.07
CA ASN A 22 -4.79 0.74 -0.43
C ASN A 22 -3.52 0.96 -1.28
N THR A 23 -3.69 0.99 -2.60
CA THR A 23 -2.63 1.30 -3.56
C THR A 23 -2.74 2.74 -4.07
N PHE A 24 -1.64 3.26 -4.61
CA PHE A 24 -1.56 4.54 -5.28
C PHE A 24 -0.49 4.50 -6.38
N GLY A 25 -0.36 5.58 -7.13
CA GLY A 25 0.46 5.66 -8.34
C GLY A 25 -0.40 5.78 -9.59
N VAL A 26 0.24 5.95 -10.74
CA VAL A 26 -0.49 6.08 -12.03
C VAL A 26 -1.18 4.78 -12.39
N ASP A 27 -0.54 3.66 -12.07
CA ASP A 27 -0.98 2.30 -12.39
C ASP A 27 -1.27 1.47 -11.13
N CYS A 28 -1.40 2.14 -9.98
CA CYS A 28 -1.61 1.49 -8.67
C CYS A 28 -0.45 0.57 -8.27
N GLU A 29 0.77 0.98 -8.63
CA GLU A 29 2.01 0.23 -8.51
C GLU A 29 2.70 0.38 -7.15
N LYS A 30 2.11 1.12 -6.22
CA LYS A 30 2.67 1.37 -4.87
C LYS A 30 1.61 1.25 -3.79
N CYS A 31 2.01 0.95 -2.56
CA CYS A 31 1.15 0.98 -1.38
C CYS A 31 1.07 2.38 -0.78
N LEU A 32 -0.11 2.79 -0.31
CA LEU A 32 -0.28 4.08 0.37
C LEU A 32 0.71 4.25 1.54
N PRO A 33 1.09 5.50 1.92
CA PRO A 33 2.17 5.76 2.90
C PRO A 33 2.10 5.06 4.27
N PHE A 34 0.91 4.60 4.70
CA PHE A 34 0.73 3.87 5.96
C PHE A 34 0.43 2.37 5.79
N TYR A 35 0.40 1.88 4.55
CA TYR A 35 0.00 0.53 4.20
C TYR A 35 1.19 -0.34 3.80
N ASN A 36 2.25 -0.29 4.61
CA ASN A 36 3.53 -0.93 4.34
C ASN A 36 3.78 -2.17 5.20
N ASP A 37 2.75 -2.84 5.68
CA ASP A 37 2.91 -4.05 6.51
C ASP A 37 3.36 -5.29 5.72
N ARG A 38 3.20 -5.27 4.40
CA ARG A 38 3.70 -6.32 3.49
C ARG A 38 4.13 -5.70 2.16
N PRO A 39 4.98 -6.37 1.37
CA PRO A 39 5.39 -5.83 0.08
C PRO A 39 4.20 -5.77 -0.88
N TRP A 40 4.15 -4.73 -1.71
CA TRP A 40 3.16 -4.61 -2.79
C TRP A 40 3.22 -5.82 -3.71
N ARG A 41 2.04 -6.30 -4.13
CA ARG A 41 1.91 -7.30 -5.18
C ARG A 41 0.71 -6.97 -6.07
N ARG A 42 0.81 -7.34 -7.34
CA ARG A 42 -0.31 -7.26 -8.27
C ARG A 42 -1.43 -8.19 -7.81
N ALA A 43 -2.67 -7.71 -7.81
CA ALA A 43 -3.84 -8.56 -7.62
C ALA A 43 -3.96 -9.64 -8.70
N THR A 44 -4.32 -10.85 -8.27
CA THR A 44 -4.62 -12.01 -9.13
C THR A 44 -6.11 -12.33 -9.06
N ALA A 45 -6.56 -13.36 -9.80
CA ALA A 45 -7.95 -13.80 -9.74
C ALA A 45 -8.31 -14.40 -8.36
N GLU A 46 -7.31 -14.94 -7.67
CA GLU A 46 -7.45 -15.63 -6.38
C GLU A 46 -7.24 -14.70 -5.19
N SER A 47 -6.51 -13.59 -5.36
CA SER A 47 -6.22 -12.66 -4.26
C SER A 47 -6.08 -11.21 -4.74
N ALA A 48 -6.78 -10.31 -4.05
CA ALA A 48 -6.65 -8.87 -4.24
C ALA A 48 -5.25 -8.33 -3.90
N ASN A 49 -4.43 -9.07 -3.14
CA ASN A 49 -3.07 -8.65 -2.75
C ASN A 49 -3.01 -7.21 -2.22
N GLU A 50 -4.02 -6.82 -1.44
CA GLU A 50 -4.15 -5.47 -0.90
C GLU A 50 -2.99 -5.07 0.01
N CYS A 51 -2.65 -3.79 -0.01
CA CYS A 51 -1.67 -3.26 0.93
C CYS A 51 -2.29 -3.22 2.33
N LEU A 52 -1.53 -3.69 3.32
CA LEU A 52 -2.00 -3.85 4.70
C LEU A 52 -1.48 -2.70 5.58
N PRO A 53 -2.34 -2.14 6.46
CA PRO A 53 -1.96 -1.03 7.32
C PRO A 53 -0.91 -1.47 8.35
N CYS A 54 0.04 -0.59 8.65
CA CYS A 54 0.96 -0.79 9.75
C CYS A 54 0.23 -0.72 11.10
N ASN A 55 0.65 -1.53 12.05
CA ASN A 55 0.14 -1.46 13.42
C ASN A 55 1.08 -0.65 14.32
N CYS A 56 0.85 0.65 14.38
CA CYS A 56 1.60 1.57 15.24
C CYS A 56 0.89 1.88 16.56
N ASN A 57 -0.19 1.16 16.92
CA ASN A 57 -0.98 1.40 18.13
C ASN A 57 -1.43 2.87 18.32
N GLY A 58 -1.68 3.59 17.22
CA GLY A 58 -2.05 5.01 17.25
C GLY A 58 -0.94 5.97 17.66
N ARG A 59 0.30 5.48 17.78
CA ARG A 59 1.49 6.26 18.17
C ARG A 59 2.24 6.86 16.98
N SER A 60 1.90 6.43 15.77
CA SER A 60 2.45 6.97 14.54
C SER A 60 1.45 6.82 13.40
N HIS A 61 1.55 7.75 12.45
CA HIS A 61 0.81 7.74 11.18
C HIS A 61 1.73 7.43 9.99
N GLU A 62 2.99 7.09 10.26
CA GLU A 62 4.01 6.86 9.25
C GLU A 62 4.75 5.55 9.54
N CYS A 63 4.96 4.76 8.49
CA CYS A 63 5.73 3.54 8.58
C CYS A 63 6.40 3.22 7.25
N PHE A 64 7.49 2.45 7.30
CA PHE A 64 8.13 1.87 6.13
C PHE A 64 8.09 0.34 6.21
N PHE A 65 8.28 -0.31 5.07
CA PHE A 65 8.36 -1.77 5.01
C PHE A 65 9.78 -2.23 5.39
N ASP A 66 9.86 -3.08 6.41
CA ASP A 66 11.07 -3.73 6.89
C ASP A 66 11.07 -5.21 6.48
N PRO A 67 11.94 -5.63 5.53
CA PRO A 67 12.01 -7.00 5.05
C PRO A 67 12.46 -8.00 6.12
N GLU A 68 13.31 -7.57 7.07
CA GLU A 68 13.82 -8.44 8.12
C GLU A 68 12.70 -8.73 9.14
N LEU A 69 11.96 -7.70 9.52
CA LEU A 69 10.78 -7.83 10.37
C LEU A 69 9.75 -8.75 9.70
N TYR A 70 9.44 -8.52 8.42
CA TYR A 70 8.48 -9.33 7.67
C TYR A 70 8.87 -10.82 7.62
N ARG A 71 10.16 -11.11 7.40
CA ARG A 71 10.66 -12.50 7.38
C ARG A 71 10.51 -13.19 8.74
N SER A 72 10.58 -12.43 9.83
CA SER A 72 10.52 -12.96 11.19
C SER A 72 9.11 -13.12 11.75
N THR A 73 8.18 -12.21 11.40
CA THR A 73 6.83 -12.15 12.01
C THR A 73 5.69 -12.34 11.02
N GLY A 74 5.95 -12.24 9.72
CA GLY A 74 4.91 -12.10 8.69
C GLY A 74 4.35 -10.67 8.55
N HIS A 75 4.83 -9.73 9.37
CA HIS A 75 4.45 -8.32 9.40
C HIS A 75 5.69 -7.45 9.26
N GLY A 76 5.71 -6.56 8.27
CA GLY A 76 6.87 -5.74 7.92
C GLY A 76 6.70 -4.27 8.27
N GLY A 77 5.57 -3.87 8.85
CA GLY A 77 5.29 -2.46 9.12
C GLY A 77 6.18 -1.93 10.25
N HIS A 78 7.21 -1.16 9.92
CA HIS A 78 8.08 -0.50 10.88
C HIS A 78 7.66 0.96 11.06
N CYS A 79 7.12 1.28 12.24
CA CYS A 79 6.63 2.61 12.58
C CYS A 79 7.77 3.60 12.83
N ILE A 80 7.64 4.83 12.34
CA ILE A 80 8.61 5.90 12.56
C ILE A 80 7.96 7.08 13.29
N GLY A 81 8.74 7.81 14.09
CA GLY A 81 8.25 9.03 14.77
C GLY A 81 7.16 8.76 15.82
N CYS A 82 7.28 7.68 16.60
CA CYS A 82 6.32 7.37 17.66
C CYS A 82 6.30 8.46 18.75
N PHE A 83 5.11 8.94 19.13
CA PHE A 83 4.89 9.99 20.15
C PHE A 83 4.14 9.50 21.40
#